data_AF-A0A2M8D3U6-F1
#
_entry.id   AF-A0A2M8D3U6-F1
#
_cell.length_a   1.000
_cell.length_b   1.000
_cell.length_c   1.000
_cell.angle_alpha   90.00
_cell.angle_beta   90.00
_cell.angle_gamma   90.00
#
_symmetry.space_group_name_H-M   'P 1'
#
loop_
_entity.id
_entity.type
_entity.pdbx_description
1 polymer ?
#
loop_
_entity_poly.entity_id
_entity_poly.type
_entity_poly.pdbx_seq_one_letter_code
_entity_poly.pdbx_strand_id
1 'polypeptide(L)'
;MNMLYFMENNPLHSLEKIGNSIVLRGDSDHQWVYISTPNENELNKVMSLLTRDDRFFAVIEDWMLPRFSGGRRVLWQMSTMKLVLPEHEKLRESHESRIPPLLIGDAQYVYENSLYQGAISPDYIRTRIKNGPSAGIRESGKLVAWAMTHDDSALGLLHVLKDYRRRGYASELTALLIPCCENKGRFHLPISKRQILNQWAWR
;
A
#
# COMPACT_ATOMS: atom_id res chain seq x y z
N MET A 1 4.39 5.26 -10.70
CA MET A 1 4.45 5.29 -9.22
C MET A 1 4.39 3.88 -8.67
N ASN A 2 3.28 3.39 -8.06
CA ASN A 2 3.17 2.10 -7.31
C ASN A 2 4.21 1.01 -7.66
N MET A 3 4.25 0.57 -8.92
CA MET A 3 5.17 -0.46 -9.43
C MET A 3 6.66 -0.18 -9.14
N LEU A 4 7.12 1.08 -9.29
CA LEU A 4 8.50 1.50 -9.01
C LEU A 4 8.85 1.37 -7.53
N TYR A 5 7.96 1.83 -6.63
CA TYR A 5 8.22 1.71 -5.20
C TYR A 5 8.14 0.26 -4.73
N PHE A 6 7.27 -0.57 -5.31
CA PHE A 6 7.30 -2.00 -5.06
C PHE A 6 8.66 -2.61 -5.48
N MET A 7 9.21 -2.20 -6.65
CA MET A 7 10.56 -2.60 -7.09
C MET A 7 11.70 -2.12 -6.17
N GLU A 8 11.56 -0.94 -5.56
CA GLU A 8 12.57 -0.40 -4.64
C GLU A 8 12.60 -1.10 -3.26
N ASN A 9 11.50 -1.74 -2.84
CA ASN A 9 11.33 -2.22 -1.46
C ASN A 9 11.22 -3.75 -1.34
N ASN A 10 11.11 -4.50 -2.45
CA ASN A 10 10.79 -5.93 -2.47
C ASN A 10 11.65 -6.73 -3.46
N PRO A 11 11.86 -8.05 -3.25
CA PRO A 11 12.45 -8.96 -4.25
C PRO A 11 11.65 -9.00 -5.55
N LEU A 12 12.34 -9.12 -6.68
CA LEU A 12 11.74 -9.15 -8.03
C LEU A 12 12.09 -10.45 -8.77
N HIS A 13 11.11 -10.98 -9.51
CA HIS A 13 11.23 -12.18 -10.35
C HIS A 13 11.32 -11.86 -11.84
N SER A 14 10.44 -10.98 -12.34
CA SER A 14 10.48 -10.53 -13.73
C SER A 14 9.97 -9.09 -13.89
N LEU A 15 10.52 -8.39 -14.88
CA LEU A 15 10.02 -7.12 -15.40
C LEU A 15 9.97 -7.24 -16.92
N GLU A 16 8.76 -7.30 -17.47
CA GLU A 16 8.50 -7.56 -18.89
C GLU A 16 7.79 -6.36 -19.51
N LYS A 17 8.28 -5.90 -20.67
CA LYS A 17 7.61 -4.88 -21.48
C LYS A 17 7.07 -5.52 -22.75
N ILE A 18 5.77 -5.36 -23.01
CA ILE A 18 5.12 -5.81 -24.24
C ILE A 18 4.32 -4.67 -24.85
N GLY A 19 4.75 -4.20 -26.04
CA GLY A 19 4.20 -2.98 -26.64
C GLY A 19 4.39 -1.75 -25.74
N ASN A 20 3.28 -1.16 -25.32
CA ASN A 20 3.19 -0.05 -24.38
C ASN A 20 2.77 -0.50 -22.97
N SER A 21 2.72 -1.82 -22.72
CA SER A 21 2.38 -2.41 -21.43
C SER A 21 3.62 -2.88 -20.65
N ILE A 22 3.48 -2.96 -19.32
CA ILE A 22 4.47 -3.50 -18.40
C ILE A 22 3.81 -4.53 -17.48
N VAL A 23 4.47 -5.66 -17.29
CA VAL A 23 4.17 -6.67 -16.28
C VAL A 23 5.38 -6.78 -15.34
N LEU A 24 5.15 -6.71 -14.04
CA LEU A 24 6.16 -6.90 -13.00
C LEU A 24 5.72 -8.02 -12.05
N ARG A 25 6.66 -8.90 -11.68
CA ARG A 25 6.48 -9.91 -10.64
C ARG A 25 7.49 -9.75 -9.51
N GLY A 26 7.04 -9.88 -8.26
CA GLY A 26 7.90 -9.84 -7.06
C GLY A 26 7.13 -10.19 -5.79
N ASP A 27 7.83 -10.31 -4.66
CA ASP A 27 7.27 -10.85 -3.41
C ASP A 27 7.12 -9.79 -2.31
N SER A 28 5.98 -9.72 -1.64
CA SER A 28 5.89 -9.07 -0.32
C SER A 28 5.24 -10.00 0.72
N ASP A 29 3.92 -9.95 0.92
CA ASP A 29 3.16 -10.99 1.61
C ASP A 29 2.78 -12.15 0.67
N HIS A 30 2.61 -11.84 -0.61
CA HIS A 30 2.35 -12.76 -1.72
C HIS A 30 3.23 -12.43 -2.93
N GLN A 31 3.28 -13.35 -3.90
CA GLN A 31 3.94 -13.13 -5.20
C GLN A 31 3.00 -12.32 -6.10
N TRP A 32 3.18 -11.00 -6.12
CA TRP A 32 2.30 -10.04 -6.79
C TRP A 32 2.67 -9.83 -8.25
N VAL A 33 1.64 -9.86 -9.11
CA VAL A 33 1.71 -9.47 -10.52
C VAL A 33 1.14 -8.05 -10.67
N TYR A 34 2.02 -7.06 -10.77
CA TYR A 34 1.68 -5.67 -11.06
C TYR A 34 1.56 -5.48 -12.57
N ILE A 35 0.47 -4.89 -13.04
CA ILE A 35 0.22 -4.68 -14.47
C ILE A 35 -0.07 -3.21 -14.75
N SER A 36 0.51 -2.69 -15.84
CA SER A 36 0.22 -1.37 -16.39
C SER A 36 0.00 -1.53 -17.89
N THR A 37 -1.22 -1.25 -18.37
CA THR A 37 -1.58 -1.38 -19.79
C THR A 37 -2.58 -0.26 -20.16
N PRO A 38 -2.39 0.43 -21.30
CA PRO A 38 -3.16 1.64 -21.61
C PRO A 38 -4.52 1.40 -22.28
N ASN A 39 -4.84 0.18 -22.74
CA ASN A 39 -6.12 -0.16 -23.40
C ASN A 39 -6.30 -1.68 -23.57
N GLU A 40 -7.48 -2.10 -24.02
CA GLU A 40 -7.83 -3.52 -24.24
C GLU A 40 -6.96 -4.24 -25.28
N ASN A 41 -6.53 -3.57 -26.35
CA ASN A 41 -5.69 -4.17 -27.40
C ASN A 41 -4.27 -4.47 -26.88
N GLU A 42 -3.79 -3.65 -25.95
CA GLU A 42 -2.55 -3.87 -25.21
C GLU A 42 -2.72 -4.91 -24.10
N LEU A 43 -3.85 -4.89 -23.37
CA LEU A 43 -4.20 -5.93 -22.38
C LEU A 43 -4.26 -7.33 -23.03
N ASN A 44 -4.79 -7.46 -24.26
CA ASN A 44 -4.79 -8.73 -25.01
C ASN A 44 -3.38 -9.34 -25.13
N LYS A 45 -2.34 -8.49 -25.27
CA LYS A 45 -0.93 -8.92 -25.34
C LYS A 45 -0.39 -9.29 -23.96
N VAL A 46 -0.74 -8.51 -22.94
CA VAL A 46 -0.40 -8.84 -21.55
C VAL A 46 -0.97 -10.20 -21.14
N MET A 47 -2.20 -10.53 -21.51
CA MET A 47 -2.83 -11.81 -21.18
C MET A 47 -2.05 -13.03 -21.71
N SER A 48 -1.23 -12.91 -22.76
CA SER A 48 -0.39 -14.02 -23.25
C SER A 48 0.90 -14.22 -22.46
N LEU A 49 1.27 -13.30 -21.58
CA LEU A 49 2.41 -13.42 -20.64
C LEU A 49 1.99 -14.01 -19.29
N LEU A 50 0.69 -14.30 -19.09
CA LEU A 50 0.13 -14.75 -17.82
C LEU A 50 -0.10 -16.26 -17.80
N THR A 51 0.21 -16.86 -16.66
CA THR A 51 0.21 -18.29 -16.42
C THR A 51 -0.99 -18.74 -15.57
N ARG A 52 -0.96 -19.99 -15.09
CA ARG A 52 -1.88 -20.47 -14.04
C ARG A 52 -1.37 -20.16 -12.63
N ASP A 53 -0.05 -20.03 -12.48
CA ASP A 53 0.62 -19.80 -11.19
C ASP A 53 0.60 -18.32 -10.78
N ASP A 54 0.43 -17.43 -11.75
CA ASP A 54 0.01 -16.04 -11.55
C ASP A 54 -1.37 -16.00 -10.85
N ARG A 55 -1.32 -15.84 -9.52
CA ARG A 55 -2.48 -15.95 -8.63
C ARG A 55 -2.86 -14.68 -7.88
N PHE A 56 -1.93 -13.75 -7.71
CA PHE A 56 -2.14 -12.49 -7.01
C PHE A 56 -1.81 -11.32 -7.92
N PHE A 57 -2.75 -10.39 -8.10
CA PHE A 57 -2.63 -9.29 -9.06
C PHE A 57 -2.83 -7.94 -8.37
N ALA A 58 -2.17 -6.90 -8.88
CA ALA A 58 -2.24 -5.54 -8.34
C ALA A 58 -2.38 -4.48 -9.45
N VAL A 59 -2.97 -3.33 -9.10
CA VAL A 59 -3.27 -2.20 -10.02
C VAL A 59 -4.27 -2.55 -11.15
N ILE A 60 -5.11 -3.58 -10.95
CA ILE A 60 -6.07 -4.04 -11.96
C ILE A 60 -7.38 -3.24 -11.92
N GLU A 61 -7.58 -2.40 -12.92
CA GLU A 61 -8.76 -1.52 -13.07
C GLU A 61 -10.04 -2.29 -13.47
N ASP A 62 -11.21 -1.71 -13.16
CA ASP A 62 -12.52 -2.38 -13.29
C ASP A 62 -12.81 -2.96 -14.69
N TRP A 63 -12.38 -2.26 -15.75
CA TRP A 63 -12.56 -2.68 -17.15
C TRP A 63 -11.71 -3.91 -17.52
N MET A 64 -10.63 -4.17 -16.78
CA MET A 64 -9.75 -5.32 -17.02
C MET A 64 -10.34 -6.62 -16.44
N LEU A 65 -11.17 -6.54 -15.40
CA LEU A 65 -11.61 -7.68 -14.57
C LEU A 65 -12.30 -8.83 -15.34
N PRO A 66 -13.12 -8.59 -16.38
CA PRO A 66 -13.67 -9.67 -17.20
C PRO A 66 -12.60 -10.51 -17.91
N ARG A 67 -11.40 -9.96 -18.12
CA ARG A 67 -10.28 -10.63 -18.81
C ARG A 67 -9.42 -11.45 -17.84
N PHE A 68 -9.22 -10.95 -16.62
CA PHE A 68 -8.47 -11.67 -15.57
C PHE A 68 -9.28 -12.80 -14.91
N SER A 69 -10.59 -12.61 -14.73
CA SER A 69 -11.45 -13.62 -14.14
C SER A 69 -11.53 -14.87 -15.03
N GLY A 70 -11.91 -14.74 -16.31
CA GLY A 70 -11.78 -15.82 -17.30
C GLY A 70 -12.44 -17.16 -16.91
N GLY A 71 -13.51 -17.12 -16.10
CA GLY A 71 -14.17 -18.29 -15.52
C GLY A 71 -13.58 -18.81 -14.19
N ARG A 72 -12.41 -18.33 -13.76
CA ARG A 72 -11.87 -18.57 -12.41
C ARG A 72 -12.75 -17.89 -11.36
N ARG A 73 -12.93 -18.54 -10.20
CA ARG A 73 -13.70 -17.94 -9.10
C ARG A 73 -12.82 -16.98 -8.28
N VAL A 74 -13.29 -15.74 -8.17
CA VAL A 74 -12.79 -14.75 -7.21
C VAL A 74 -12.82 -15.35 -5.79
N LEU A 75 -11.67 -15.42 -5.12
CA LEU A 75 -11.62 -15.79 -3.69
C LEU A 75 -11.63 -14.55 -2.79
N TRP A 76 -10.98 -13.47 -3.25
CA TRP A 76 -10.90 -12.19 -2.57
C TRP A 76 -10.79 -11.06 -3.59
N GLN A 77 -11.26 -9.88 -3.20
CA GLN A 77 -11.19 -8.64 -3.95
C GLN A 77 -11.15 -7.49 -2.93
N MET A 78 -10.15 -6.61 -3.00
CA MET A 78 -10.06 -5.42 -2.15
C MET A 78 -10.07 -4.12 -2.97
N SER A 79 -11.13 -3.34 -2.80
CA SER A 79 -11.23 -2.01 -3.39
C SER A 79 -10.61 -0.95 -2.48
N THR A 80 -9.70 -0.13 -3.01
CA THR A 80 -9.12 1.02 -2.30
C THR A 80 -9.21 2.28 -3.14
N MET A 81 -9.08 3.46 -2.51
CA MET A 81 -9.00 4.75 -3.19
C MET A 81 -7.59 5.33 -2.98
N LYS A 82 -6.79 5.35 -4.03
CA LYS A 82 -5.51 6.06 -3.98
C LYS A 82 -5.70 7.55 -4.23
N LEU A 83 -5.42 8.26 -3.15
CA LEU A 83 -5.38 9.70 -2.97
C LEU A 83 -3.96 10.17 -3.43
N VAL A 84 -3.74 11.35 -4.04
CA VAL A 84 -2.43 11.79 -4.62
C VAL A 84 -2.06 13.25 -4.31
N LEU A 85 -0.85 13.52 -3.76
CA LEU A 85 -0.43 14.84 -3.26
C LEU A 85 0.36 15.58 -4.35
N PRO A 86 -0.05 16.80 -4.76
CA PRO A 86 0.73 17.60 -5.70
C PRO A 86 2.03 18.10 -5.07
N GLU A 87 3.12 18.10 -5.84
CA GLU A 87 4.47 18.55 -5.44
C GLU A 87 4.56 20.05 -5.05
N HIS A 88 3.46 20.79 -5.15
CA HIS A 88 3.37 22.23 -4.86
C HIS A 88 2.43 22.54 -3.68
N GLU A 89 1.69 21.55 -3.18
CA GLU A 89 0.83 21.73 -2.01
C GLU A 89 1.66 21.73 -0.73
N LYS A 90 1.49 22.75 0.11
CA LYS A 90 2.18 22.85 1.40
C LYS A 90 1.28 22.36 2.52
N LEU A 91 1.76 21.35 3.23
CA LEU A 91 1.06 20.79 4.38
C LEU A 91 1.31 21.62 5.64
N ARG A 92 0.36 21.51 6.57
CA ARG A 92 0.55 21.94 7.96
C ARG A 92 1.62 21.06 8.59
N GLU A 93 2.66 21.68 9.14
CA GLU A 93 3.71 21.00 9.90
C GLU A 93 3.14 20.29 11.15
N SER A 94 3.76 19.20 11.59
CA SER A 94 3.40 18.55 12.85
C SER A 94 3.82 19.43 14.02
N HIS A 95 2.90 19.67 14.96
CA HIS A 95 3.19 20.48 16.15
C HIS A 95 3.84 19.64 17.26
N GLU A 96 3.65 18.33 17.22
CA GLU A 96 4.26 17.37 18.12
C GLU A 96 5.67 16.98 17.66
N SER A 97 6.64 17.84 17.96
CA SER A 97 8.07 17.69 17.64
C SER A 97 8.77 16.42 18.20
N ARG A 98 8.04 15.52 18.88
CA ARG A 98 8.60 14.37 19.63
C ARG A 98 7.79 13.06 19.50
N ILE A 99 6.92 12.91 18.51
CA ILE A 99 6.31 11.59 18.25
C ILE A 99 7.43 10.61 17.81
N PRO A 100 7.69 9.53 18.54
CA PRO A 100 8.74 8.58 18.18
C PRO A 100 8.32 7.68 17.00
N PRO A 101 9.30 7.09 16.28
CA PRO A 101 9.07 5.94 15.42
C PRO A 101 8.44 4.77 16.18
N LEU A 102 7.78 3.85 15.45
CA LEU A 102 7.32 2.61 16.06
C LEU A 102 8.49 1.68 16.40
N LEU A 103 8.34 0.89 17.46
CA LEU A 103 9.31 -0.13 17.84
C LEU A 103 8.97 -1.44 17.10
N ILE A 104 9.97 -2.25 16.76
CA ILE A 104 9.75 -3.59 16.15
C ILE A 104 8.92 -4.50 17.07
N GLY A 105 8.92 -4.24 18.38
CA GLY A 105 8.04 -4.91 19.36
C GLY A 105 6.56 -4.51 19.27
N ASP A 106 6.23 -3.33 18.75
CA ASP A 106 4.84 -2.86 18.62
C ASP A 106 4.05 -3.62 17.54
N ALA A 107 4.74 -4.34 16.65
CA ALA A 107 4.13 -4.98 15.48
C ALA A 107 2.98 -5.95 15.84
N GLN A 108 3.11 -6.70 16.94
CA GLN A 108 2.07 -7.61 17.42
C GLN A 108 0.84 -6.84 17.94
N TYR A 109 1.06 -5.79 18.72
CA TYR A 109 -0.02 -4.94 19.24
C TYR A 109 -0.76 -4.19 18.12
N VAL A 110 -0.02 -3.71 17.11
CA VAL A 110 -0.56 -3.09 15.90
C VAL A 110 -1.41 -4.08 15.09
N TYR A 111 -0.97 -5.34 14.98
CA TYR A 111 -1.75 -6.42 14.35
C TYR A 111 -3.05 -6.70 15.14
N GLU A 112 -2.95 -6.89 16.46
CA GLU A 112 -4.08 -7.21 17.35
C GLU A 112 -5.17 -6.11 17.36
N ASN A 113 -4.79 -4.85 17.11
CA ASN A 113 -5.72 -3.71 17.04
C ASN A 113 -6.05 -3.28 15.59
N SER A 114 -5.63 -4.04 14.57
CA SER A 114 -5.94 -3.77 13.17
C SER A 114 -7.33 -4.27 12.77
N LEU A 115 -8.05 -3.51 11.95
CA LEU A 115 -9.30 -3.94 11.32
C LEU A 115 -9.06 -4.88 10.11
N TYR A 116 -7.81 -5.07 9.69
CA TYR A 116 -7.43 -5.74 8.45
C TYR A 116 -6.58 -7.01 8.68
N GLN A 117 -6.76 -7.70 9.82
CA GLN A 117 -5.99 -8.90 10.20
C GLN A 117 -6.00 -10.02 9.14
N GLY A 118 -7.06 -10.13 8.32
CA GLY A 118 -7.12 -11.09 7.22
C GLY A 118 -6.32 -10.70 5.95
N ALA A 119 -5.63 -9.55 5.97
CA ALA A 119 -4.90 -8.99 4.82
C ALA A 119 -3.54 -8.38 5.18
N ILE A 120 -3.05 -8.60 6.41
CA ILE A 120 -1.68 -8.24 6.86
C ILE A 120 -1.18 -9.28 7.87
N SER A 121 0.13 -9.36 8.10
CA SER A 121 0.73 -10.19 9.15
C SER A 121 1.58 -9.36 10.13
N PRO A 122 1.88 -9.87 11.35
CA PRO A 122 2.84 -9.26 12.25
C PRO A 122 4.20 -9.03 11.57
N ASP A 123 4.66 -9.94 10.72
CA ASP A 123 5.96 -9.84 10.06
C ASP A 123 5.98 -8.85 8.88
N TYR A 124 4.84 -8.67 8.18
CA TYR A 124 4.65 -7.52 7.29
C TYR A 124 4.79 -6.21 8.07
N ILE A 125 4.14 -6.10 9.23
CA ILE A 125 4.22 -4.90 10.07
C ILE A 125 5.65 -4.67 10.59
N ARG A 126 6.36 -5.71 11.07
CA ARG A 126 7.80 -5.61 11.43
C ARG A 126 8.63 -5.08 10.26
N THR A 127 8.37 -5.59 9.06
CA THR A 127 9.07 -5.20 7.84
C THR A 127 8.79 -3.74 7.46
N ARG A 128 7.53 -3.28 7.60
CA ARG A 128 7.16 -1.88 7.36
C ARG A 128 7.76 -0.93 8.40
N ILE A 129 7.78 -1.30 9.68
CA ILE A 129 8.43 -0.54 10.76
C ILE A 129 9.96 -0.44 10.54
N LYS A 130 10.60 -1.53 10.08
CA LYS A 130 12.05 -1.56 9.84
C LYS A 130 12.49 -0.79 8.59
N ASN A 131 11.74 -0.90 7.49
CA ASN A 131 12.19 -0.45 6.17
C ASN A 131 11.56 0.88 5.72
N GLY A 132 10.46 1.33 6.34
CA GLY A 132 9.70 2.51 5.95
C GLY A 132 9.48 3.52 7.08
N PRO A 133 9.12 4.77 6.75
CA PRO A 133 8.64 5.72 7.76
C PRO A 133 7.46 5.16 8.55
N SER A 134 7.54 5.29 9.88
CA SER A 134 6.52 4.87 10.85
C SER A 134 6.57 5.79 12.07
N ALA A 135 5.45 5.97 12.76
CA ALA A 135 5.34 6.80 13.96
C ALA A 135 4.23 6.33 14.89
N GLY A 136 4.37 6.55 16.20
CA GLY A 136 3.42 6.11 17.23
C GLY A 136 3.27 7.08 18.39
N ILE A 137 2.04 7.55 18.63
CA ILE A 137 1.69 8.40 19.77
C ILE A 137 1.36 7.54 20.99
N ARG A 138 1.93 7.88 22.14
CA ARG A 138 1.73 7.18 23.41
C ARG A 138 1.15 8.09 24.49
N GLU A 139 0.11 7.63 25.18
CA GLU A 139 -0.38 8.22 26.43
C GLU A 139 -0.11 7.25 27.58
N SER A 140 0.52 7.72 28.66
CA SER A 140 0.88 6.89 29.83
C SER A 140 1.60 5.58 29.46
N GLY A 141 2.51 5.64 28.48
CA GLY A 141 3.27 4.50 27.95
C GLY A 141 2.53 3.61 26.92
N LYS A 142 1.19 3.57 26.97
CA LYS A 142 0.35 2.81 26.03
C LYS A 142 0.40 3.45 24.64
N LEU A 143 0.56 2.63 23.58
CA LEU A 143 0.41 3.07 22.20
C LEU A 143 -1.07 3.31 21.88
N VAL A 144 -1.44 4.52 21.45
CA VAL A 144 -2.85 4.93 21.29
C VAL A 144 -3.21 5.40 19.88
N ALA A 145 -2.21 5.78 19.08
CA ALA A 145 -2.34 6.03 17.65
C ALA A 145 -1.03 5.71 16.93
N TRP A 146 -1.11 5.29 15.67
CA TRP A 146 0.06 4.97 14.86
C TRP A 146 -0.23 5.08 13.36
N ALA A 147 0.84 5.20 12.57
CA ALA A 147 0.81 5.11 11.11
C ALA A 147 2.18 4.65 10.58
N MET A 148 2.21 4.10 9.36
CA MET A 148 3.44 3.76 8.65
C MET A 148 3.23 3.74 7.13
N THR A 149 4.28 3.53 6.36
CA THR A 149 4.14 3.29 4.90
C THR A 149 3.87 1.82 4.59
N HIS A 150 3.08 1.57 3.54
CA HIS A 150 3.02 0.28 2.84
C HIS A 150 4.27 0.04 1.98
N ASP A 151 4.40 -1.15 1.42
CA ASP A 151 5.53 -1.61 0.58
C ASP A 151 5.63 -0.88 -0.76
N ASP A 152 4.53 -0.33 -1.28
CA ASP A 152 4.53 0.66 -2.37
C ASP A 152 4.81 2.11 -1.90
N SER A 153 5.30 2.28 -0.67
CA SER A 153 5.55 3.56 0.01
C SER A 153 4.33 4.46 0.26
N ALA A 154 3.10 4.04 -0.03
CA ALA A 154 1.90 4.82 0.32
C ALA A 154 1.70 4.89 1.84
N LEU A 155 1.26 6.03 2.38
CA LEU A 155 0.92 6.16 3.80
C LEU A 155 -0.32 5.32 4.12
N GLY A 156 -0.25 4.50 5.18
CA GLY A 156 -1.33 3.62 5.58
C GLY A 156 -1.13 3.00 6.97
N LEU A 157 -1.86 1.91 7.23
CA LEU A 157 -2.06 1.33 8.57
C LEU A 157 -2.37 2.38 9.67
N LEU A 158 -2.91 3.53 9.27
CA LEU A 158 -3.23 4.67 10.12
C LEU A 158 -4.39 4.30 11.06
N HIS A 159 -4.14 4.31 12.36
CA HIS A 159 -5.14 3.97 13.37
C HIS A 159 -5.07 4.93 14.56
N VAL A 160 -6.23 5.16 15.17
CA VAL A 160 -6.39 5.79 16.48
C VAL A 160 -7.38 4.96 17.28
N LEU A 161 -6.97 4.49 18.46
CA LEU A 161 -7.82 3.71 19.36
C LEU A 161 -9.10 4.50 19.70
N LYS A 162 -10.23 3.81 19.86
CA LYS A 162 -11.57 4.40 19.91
C LYS A 162 -11.67 5.63 20.83
N ASP A 163 -11.14 5.52 22.05
CA ASP A 163 -11.28 6.50 23.14
C ASP A 163 -10.29 7.69 23.03
N TYR A 164 -9.41 7.62 22.03
CA TYR A 164 -8.38 8.60 21.70
C TYR A 164 -8.67 9.34 20.38
N ARG A 165 -9.79 9.03 19.73
CA ARG A 165 -10.25 9.67 18.49
C ARG A 165 -10.65 11.13 18.75
N ARG A 166 -10.73 11.91 17.66
CA ARG A 166 -11.02 13.36 17.64
C ARG A 166 -9.99 14.27 18.33
N ARG A 167 -8.90 13.73 18.91
CA ARG A 167 -7.78 14.48 19.53
C ARG A 167 -6.71 14.98 18.54
N GLY A 168 -7.00 15.01 17.22
CA GLY A 168 -6.04 15.44 16.19
C GLY A 168 -4.94 14.42 15.80
N TYR A 169 -4.71 13.37 16.58
CA TYR A 169 -3.59 12.41 16.40
C TYR A 169 -3.44 11.82 14.99
N ALA A 170 -4.52 11.53 14.27
CA ALA A 170 -4.42 11.05 12.89
C ALA A 170 -3.83 12.11 11.95
N SER A 171 -4.14 13.38 12.17
CA SER A 171 -3.62 14.51 11.40
C SER A 171 -2.17 14.82 11.74
N GLU A 172 -1.79 14.77 13.02
CA GLU A 172 -0.38 14.99 13.43
C GLU A 172 0.53 13.87 12.93
N LEU A 173 0.13 12.59 13.03
CA LEU A 173 0.85 11.45 12.43
C LEU A 173 0.99 11.57 10.91
N THR A 174 -0.04 12.08 10.25
CA THR A 174 -0.03 12.33 8.79
C THR A 174 0.93 13.46 8.44
N ALA A 175 0.81 14.61 9.10
CA ALA A 175 1.70 15.77 8.93
C ALA A 175 3.18 15.44 9.19
N LEU A 176 3.46 14.58 10.17
CA LEU A 176 4.81 14.13 10.50
C LEU A 176 5.41 13.20 9.42
N LEU A 177 4.64 12.22 8.96
CA LEU A 177 5.15 11.17 8.07
C LEU A 177 5.21 11.59 6.60
N ILE A 178 4.51 12.65 6.19
CA ILE A 178 4.53 13.11 4.80
C ILE A 178 5.93 13.58 4.36
N PRO A 179 6.59 14.55 5.05
CA PRO A 179 7.94 14.97 4.70
C PRO A 179 8.98 13.84 4.69
N CYS A 180 8.79 12.79 5.50
CA CYS A 180 9.67 11.62 5.53
C CYS A 180 9.65 10.78 4.24
N CYS A 181 8.60 10.91 3.41
CA CYS A 181 8.49 10.25 2.11
C CYS A 181 8.69 11.25 0.95
N GLU A 182 8.35 12.54 1.12
CA GLU A 182 8.69 13.61 0.17
C GLU A 182 10.21 13.74 -0.03
N ASN A 183 11.01 13.67 1.05
CA ASN A 183 12.48 13.63 0.98
C ASN A 183 13.06 12.39 0.27
N LYS A 184 12.21 11.51 -0.28
CA LYS A 184 12.57 10.37 -1.14
C LYS A 184 11.83 10.39 -2.49
N GLY A 185 11.03 11.42 -2.79
CA GLY A 185 10.19 11.49 -3.98
C GLY A 185 8.98 10.55 -3.97
N ARG A 186 8.31 10.37 -2.82
CA ARG A 186 7.30 9.30 -2.60
C ARG A 186 6.00 9.77 -1.92
N PHE A 187 5.19 10.66 -2.53
CA PHE A 187 3.90 11.08 -1.90
C PHE A 187 2.61 10.96 -2.70
N HIS A 188 1.52 10.59 -2.00
CA HIS A 188 0.17 10.32 -2.53
C HIS A 188 -0.98 10.62 -1.50
N LEU A 189 -1.59 11.84 -1.46
CA LEU A 189 -2.94 12.25 -0.94
C LEU A 189 -3.43 13.63 -1.53
N PRO A 190 -4.59 13.92 -2.22
CA PRO A 190 -5.98 13.43 -2.13
C PRO A 190 -6.73 13.10 -3.50
N ILE A 191 -7.98 13.56 -3.70
CA ILE A 191 -9.05 13.03 -4.60
C ILE A 191 -8.79 13.10 -6.13
N SER A 192 -9.22 12.06 -6.91
CA SER A 192 -10.04 12.19 -8.17
C SER A 192 -10.03 11.01 -9.17
N LYS A 193 -9.21 9.97 -9.02
CA LYS A 193 -9.26 8.78 -9.91
C LYS A 193 -9.70 7.50 -9.19
N ARG A 194 -10.68 6.80 -9.75
CA ARG A 194 -10.95 5.39 -9.43
C ARG A 194 -9.83 4.52 -10.00
N GLN A 195 -8.77 4.29 -9.23
CA GLN A 195 -8.03 3.03 -9.35
C GLN A 195 -8.47 2.14 -8.21
N ILE A 196 -9.41 1.23 -8.51
CA ILE A 196 -9.72 0.13 -7.62
C ILE A 196 -8.55 -0.85 -7.74
N LEU A 197 -7.57 -0.79 -6.82
CA LEU A 197 -6.45 -1.74 -6.79
C LEU A 197 -6.89 -3.07 -6.21
N ASN A 198 -7.71 -3.78 -6.97
CA ASN A 198 -8.17 -5.11 -6.63
C ASN A 198 -6.97 -6.05 -6.43
N GLN A 199 -6.70 -6.39 -5.17
CA GLN A 199 -5.89 -7.55 -4.82
C GLN A 199 -6.74 -8.82 -4.93
N TRP A 200 -6.21 -9.84 -5.58
CA TRP A 200 -6.90 -11.11 -5.89
C TRP A 200 -6.13 -12.31 -5.32
N ALA A 201 -6.82 -13.43 -5.16
CA ALA A 201 -6.22 -14.75 -5.03
C ALA A 201 -7.00 -15.75 -5.89
N TRP A 202 -6.35 -16.50 -6.77
CA TRP A 202 -6.98 -17.59 -7.54
C TRP A 202 -6.69 -18.99 -6.94
N ARG A 203 -7.57 -19.93 -7.28
CA ARG A 203 -7.30 -21.39 -7.33
C ARG A 203 -7.74 -21.89 -8.70
#